data_AF-A0A4R4MEY9-F1
#
_entry.id   AF-A0A4R4MEY9-F1
#
_cell.length_a   1.000
_cell.length_b   1.000
_cell.length_c   1.000
_cell.angle_alpha   90.00
_cell.angle_beta   90.00
_cell.angle_gamma   90.00
#
_symmetry.space_group_name_H-M   'P 1'
#
loop_
_entity.id
_entity.type
_entity.pdbx_description
1 polymer ?
#
loop_
_entity_poly.entity_id
_entity_poly.type
_entity_poly.pdbx_seq_one_letter_code
_entity_poly.pdbx_strand_id
1 'polypeptide(L)'
;MNREVFAARFAASVRAAREFAQSLVSEELPEPLVFRVRLNQSYDGHAPHPGELRFPEDSAHHRAVALNRCDEETAVAELWRDGRVPEWVNVSAVSETGTATVVEVVCCGRFTDDDSRLYHSQEGAPPFHVLGPALPPRHDGTPFSIHTHAECWGRSDLEDLAAASGRVWSFTLMTEEFDDRLLSALPDLPCMEIFEHQACAIGAEAMSAFPRFPKLRVLRLLLREPNAFHVGAGGGRLGALSDLTITNLPPRRWGQEKLIEVAPHLTSVQLGAKETLWLDAAFPSSLHRLSLTAANFTGPTSLPAKLDHLTIRLTAATDENLIKLLSSVTHIRSLSLRGTPVSDAIVPVLGQYNLDHLDLVDTGVTAETLSRFQADHPGTSMLPRPRPPT
;
A
#
# COMPACT_ATOMS: atom_id res chain seq x y z
N MET A 1 22.78 14.64 21.28
CA MET A 1 22.04 15.90 21.55
C MET A 1 21.22 15.85 22.86
N ASN A 2 21.21 16.93 23.66
CA ASN A 2 20.39 17.02 24.88
C ASN A 2 18.88 17.25 24.55
N ARG A 3 17.98 16.78 25.41
CA ARG A 3 16.52 16.80 25.27
C ARG A 3 15.98 18.21 25.03
N GLU A 4 16.44 19.23 25.76
CA GLU A 4 15.92 20.59 25.60
C GLU A 4 16.22 21.15 24.20
N VAL A 5 17.39 20.84 23.64
CA VAL A 5 17.77 21.26 22.28
C VAL A 5 16.92 20.51 21.26
N PHE A 6 16.72 19.21 21.45
CA PHE A 6 15.87 18.41 20.58
C PHE A 6 14.42 18.91 20.59
N ALA A 7 13.84 19.15 21.78
CA ALA A 7 12.49 19.67 21.94
C ALA A 7 12.32 21.06 21.29
N ALA A 8 13.29 21.96 21.46
CA ALA A 8 13.25 23.28 20.83
C ALA A 8 13.29 23.18 19.29
N ARG A 9 14.10 22.26 18.74
CA ARG A 9 14.13 21.98 17.30
C ARG A 9 12.82 21.37 16.82
N PHE A 10 12.26 20.41 17.55
CA PHE A 10 10.95 19.81 17.26
C PHE A 10 9.88 20.89 17.14
N ALA A 11 9.74 21.73 18.17
CA ALA A 11 8.76 22.82 18.23
C ALA A 11 8.89 23.81 17.05
N ALA A 12 10.13 24.15 16.68
CA ALA A 12 10.39 25.03 15.53
C ALA A 12 10.00 24.36 14.21
N SER A 13 10.36 23.09 14.01
CA SER A 13 10.08 22.34 12.79
C SER A 13 8.58 22.09 12.58
N VAL A 14 7.82 21.75 13.62
CA VAL A 14 6.37 21.50 13.48
C VAL A 14 5.58 22.79 13.24
N ARG A 15 6.04 23.93 13.78
CA ARG A 15 5.50 25.25 13.46
C ARG A 15 5.76 25.62 11.99
N ALA A 16 6.99 25.43 11.53
CA ALA A 16 7.36 25.66 10.14
C ALA A 16 6.55 24.75 9.18
N ALA A 17 6.28 23.50 9.57
CA ALA A 17 5.43 22.59 8.78
C ALA A 17 4.00 23.11 8.64
N ARG A 18 3.40 23.61 9.73
CA ARG A 18 2.08 24.26 9.68
C ARG A 18 2.10 25.50 8.79
N GLU A 19 3.06 26.41 8.98
CA GLU A 19 3.17 27.64 8.20
C GLU A 19 3.36 27.36 6.70
N PHE A 20 4.18 26.37 6.37
CA PHE A 20 4.36 25.96 4.99
C PHE A 20 3.06 25.38 4.41
N ALA A 21 2.39 24.48 5.12
CA ALA A 21 1.12 23.93 4.68
C ALA A 21 0.04 25.01 4.50
N GLN A 22 -0.05 25.98 5.41
CA GLN A 22 -1.00 27.10 5.33
C GLN A 22 -0.86 27.90 4.03
N SER A 23 0.34 27.99 3.46
CA SER A 23 0.58 28.66 2.19
C SER A 23 0.08 27.90 0.96
N LEU A 24 -0.23 26.60 1.13
CA LEU A 24 -0.61 25.68 0.06
C LEU A 24 -2.05 25.18 0.17
N VAL A 25 -2.67 25.27 1.34
CA VAL A 25 -4.02 24.75 1.57
C VAL A 25 -5.08 25.83 1.63
N SER A 26 -6.32 25.44 1.30
CA SER A 26 -7.48 26.33 1.30
C SER A 26 -8.07 26.58 2.68
N GLU A 27 -7.84 25.66 3.63
CA GLU A 27 -8.30 25.75 5.00
C GLU A 27 -7.44 26.71 5.83
N GLU A 28 -8.06 27.32 6.83
CA GLU A 28 -7.32 27.99 7.91
C GLU A 28 -6.90 26.95 8.93
N LEU A 29 -5.60 26.71 9.06
CA LEU A 29 -5.02 25.72 9.95
C LEU A 29 -4.96 26.28 11.38
N PRO A 30 -5.60 25.67 12.39
CA PRO A 30 -5.55 26.19 13.76
C PRO A 30 -4.13 26.23 14.34
N GLU A 31 -3.83 27.20 15.20
CA GLU A 31 -2.52 27.27 15.87
C GLU A 31 -2.22 26.10 16.83
N PRO A 32 -3.18 25.59 17.62
CA PRO A 32 -2.94 24.42 18.45
C PRO A 32 -2.53 23.22 17.60
N LEU A 33 -1.52 22.47 18.05
CA LEU A 33 -1.01 21.30 17.33
C LEU A 33 -1.32 20.02 18.09
N VAL A 34 -1.69 18.99 17.34
CA VAL A 34 -1.73 17.60 17.81
C VAL A 34 -0.91 16.74 16.86
N PHE A 35 -0.31 15.67 17.38
CA PHE A 35 0.69 14.91 16.65
C PHE A 35 0.22 13.50 16.33
N ARG A 36 0.47 13.10 15.08
CA ARG A 36 0.44 11.71 14.65
C ARG A 36 1.89 11.24 14.48
N VAL A 37 2.41 10.49 15.44
CA VAL A 37 3.80 10.01 15.39
C VAL A 37 3.86 8.60 14.81
N ARG A 38 4.59 8.45 13.70
CA ARG A 38 4.90 7.17 13.05
C ARG A 38 6.35 6.82 13.31
N LEU A 39 6.54 5.83 14.18
CA LEU A 39 7.84 5.30 14.53
C LEU A 39 8.25 4.19 13.55
N ASN A 40 9.56 3.95 13.47
CA ASN A 40 10.17 2.91 12.65
C ASN A 40 9.71 2.85 11.17
N GLN A 41 9.77 3.99 10.48
CA GLN A 41 9.45 4.10 9.05
C GLN A 41 10.70 3.92 8.16
N SER A 42 11.64 3.05 8.56
CA SER A 42 12.86 2.72 7.81
C SER A 42 12.96 1.22 7.48
N TYR A 43 13.81 0.87 6.51
CA TYR A 43 14.15 -0.52 6.24
C TYR A 43 15.24 -1.01 7.22
N ASP A 44 14.86 -1.90 8.13
CA ASP A 44 15.73 -2.41 9.19
C ASP A 44 16.49 -3.70 8.83
N GLY A 45 16.46 -4.13 7.57
CA GLY A 45 17.12 -5.38 7.14
C GLY A 45 18.66 -5.36 7.21
N HIS A 46 19.28 -4.19 7.28
CA HIS A 46 20.72 -4.06 7.49
C HIS A 46 21.06 -4.08 8.99
N ALA A 47 22.25 -4.57 9.36
CA ALA A 47 22.71 -4.49 10.75
C ALA A 47 22.80 -3.02 11.23
N PRO A 48 22.57 -2.75 12.53
CA PRO A 48 22.80 -1.42 13.10
C PRO A 48 24.30 -1.11 13.12
N HIS A 49 24.68 0.14 12.89
CA HIS A 49 26.07 0.57 13.10
C HIS A 49 26.37 0.66 14.61
N PRO A 50 27.64 0.62 15.04
CA PRO A 50 28.00 0.82 16.44
C PRO A 50 27.39 2.12 16.99
N GLY A 51 26.71 2.06 18.14
CA GLY A 51 26.04 3.20 18.77
C GLY A 51 24.56 3.37 18.40
N GLU A 52 24.09 2.72 17.33
CA GLU A 52 22.66 2.72 16.98
C GLU A 52 21.86 1.80 17.91
N LEU A 53 20.68 2.27 18.29
CA LEU A 53 19.68 1.52 19.01
C LEU A 53 18.42 1.39 18.16
N ARG A 54 17.71 0.27 18.32
CA ARG A 54 16.38 0.04 17.75
C ARG A 54 15.41 -0.38 18.83
N PHE A 55 14.16 -0.05 18.62
CA PHE A 55 13.05 -0.36 19.51
C PHE A 55 12.04 -1.22 18.74
N PRO A 56 12.15 -2.56 18.80
CA PRO A 56 11.31 -3.47 17.99
C PRO A 56 9.81 -3.25 18.16
N GLU A 57 9.39 -2.78 19.32
CA GLU A 57 8.00 -2.45 19.67
C GLU A 57 7.43 -1.28 18.88
N ASP A 58 8.26 -0.40 18.30
CA ASP A 58 7.80 0.78 17.56
C ASP A 58 6.97 0.44 16.32
N SER A 59 7.12 -0.76 15.78
CA SER A 59 6.31 -1.26 14.66
C SER A 59 4.96 -1.84 15.10
N ALA A 60 4.67 -1.89 16.40
CA ALA A 60 3.45 -2.51 16.90
C ALA A 60 2.22 -1.60 16.70
N HIS A 61 1.11 -2.17 16.24
CA HIS A 61 -0.12 -1.43 15.96
C HIS A 61 -0.65 -0.61 17.15
N HIS A 62 -0.61 -1.17 18.36
CA HIS A 62 -1.07 -0.48 19.56
C HIS A 62 -0.28 0.82 19.85
N ARG A 63 1.00 0.88 19.46
CA ARG A 63 1.83 2.10 19.56
C ARG A 63 1.35 3.15 18.57
N ALA A 64 1.10 2.74 17.32
CA ALA A 64 0.59 3.64 16.29
C ALA A 64 -0.78 4.26 16.69
N VAL A 65 -1.66 3.47 17.30
CA VAL A 65 -2.95 3.96 17.84
C VAL A 65 -2.73 4.96 18.97
N ALA A 66 -1.89 4.63 19.94
CA ALA A 66 -1.60 5.51 21.10
C ALA A 66 -0.99 6.86 20.68
N LEU A 67 -0.24 6.88 19.58
CA LEU A 67 0.47 8.06 19.09
C LEU A 67 -0.22 8.79 17.93
N ASN A 68 -1.46 8.45 17.59
CA ASN A 68 -2.20 9.06 16.47
C ASN A 68 -2.68 10.50 16.77
N ARG A 69 -2.90 10.82 18.05
CA ARG A 69 -3.40 12.12 18.55
C ARG A 69 -2.74 12.47 19.89
N CYS A 70 -1.42 12.49 19.93
CA CYS A 70 -0.67 12.82 21.14
C CYS A 70 -0.29 14.31 21.21
N ASP A 71 0.10 14.77 22.39
CA ASP A 71 0.62 16.11 22.61
C ASP A 71 2.12 16.22 22.31
N GLU A 72 2.64 17.44 22.35
CA GLU A 72 4.04 17.74 22.04
C GLU A 72 5.02 17.02 22.97
N GLU A 73 4.72 17.00 24.27
CA GLU A 73 5.61 16.38 25.27
C GLU A 73 5.68 14.87 25.09
N THR A 74 4.54 14.23 24.78
CA THR A 74 4.49 12.80 24.43
C THR A 74 5.28 12.53 23.16
N ALA A 75 5.08 13.32 22.09
CA ALA A 75 5.83 13.15 20.85
C ALA A 75 7.36 13.29 21.09
N VAL A 76 7.79 14.27 21.87
CA VAL A 76 9.20 14.46 22.23
C VAL A 76 9.72 13.31 23.08
N ALA A 77 8.95 12.80 24.04
CA ALA A 77 9.34 11.67 24.88
C ALA A 77 9.53 10.37 24.06
N GLU A 78 8.75 10.18 23.00
CA GLU A 78 8.89 9.01 22.11
C GLU A 78 10.07 9.12 21.16
N LEU A 79 10.39 10.34 20.73
CA LEU A 79 11.51 10.60 19.81
C LEU A 79 12.84 10.84 20.53
N TRP A 80 12.83 11.21 21.81
CA TRP A 80 14.04 11.35 22.62
C TRP A 80 14.04 10.28 23.71
N ARG A 81 14.83 9.22 23.52
CA ARG A 81 14.86 8.04 24.41
C ARG A 81 16.30 7.71 24.79
N ASP A 82 16.58 7.58 26.09
CA ASP A 82 17.89 7.19 26.62
C ASP A 82 19.08 7.99 26.03
N GLY A 83 18.91 9.31 25.92
CA GLY A 83 19.93 10.21 25.37
C GLY A 83 20.10 10.16 23.86
N ARG A 84 19.20 9.46 23.14
CA ARG A 84 19.27 9.22 21.70
C ARG A 84 18.05 9.77 20.98
N VAL A 85 18.22 10.04 19.69
CA VAL A 85 17.17 10.55 18.79
C VAL A 85 17.19 9.78 17.46
N PRO A 86 16.10 9.76 16.67
CA PRO A 86 16.12 9.22 15.33
C PRO A 86 17.16 9.91 14.46
N GLU A 87 17.80 9.16 13.56
CA GLU A 87 18.73 9.73 12.58
C GLU A 87 18.06 10.74 11.63
N TRP A 88 16.77 10.55 11.32
CA TRP A 88 15.96 11.49 10.56
C TRP A 88 14.51 11.52 11.07
N VAL A 89 13.89 12.70 10.98
CA VAL A 89 12.48 12.92 11.30
C VAL A 89 11.86 13.85 10.26
N ASN A 90 10.85 13.38 9.54
CA ASN A 90 10.04 14.21 8.66
C ASN A 90 8.82 14.74 9.41
N VAL A 91 8.50 16.02 9.22
CA VAL A 91 7.29 16.64 9.78
C VAL A 91 6.47 17.30 8.68
N SER A 92 5.15 17.08 8.67
CA SER A 92 4.21 17.71 7.74
C SER A 92 2.85 17.92 8.39
N ALA A 93 2.16 19.02 8.06
CA ALA A 93 0.74 19.12 8.40
C ALA A 93 -0.07 18.23 7.45
N VAL A 94 -0.99 17.43 8.00
CA VAL A 94 -1.73 16.41 7.22
C VAL A 94 -3.25 16.51 7.34
N SER A 95 -3.77 17.24 8.33
CA SER A 95 -5.21 17.44 8.54
C SER A 95 -5.45 18.55 9.58
N GLU A 96 -6.72 18.79 9.91
CA GLU A 96 -7.17 19.69 10.99
C GLU A 96 -8.49 19.17 11.59
N THR A 97 -8.76 19.46 12.86
CA THR A 97 -9.93 18.97 13.62
C THR A 97 -10.94 20.07 13.95
N GLY A 98 -10.85 21.21 13.26
CA GLY A 98 -11.53 22.48 13.57
C GLY A 98 -10.90 23.26 14.73
N THR A 99 -10.19 22.58 15.64
CA THR A 99 -9.59 23.17 16.85
C THR A 99 -8.07 23.06 16.90
N ALA A 100 -7.49 22.09 16.18
CA ALA A 100 -6.05 21.88 16.10
C ALA A 100 -5.62 21.50 14.67
N THR A 101 -4.39 21.86 14.32
CA THR A 101 -3.69 21.28 13.17
C THR A 101 -3.09 19.94 13.55
N VAL A 102 -3.29 18.95 12.70
CA VAL A 102 -2.65 17.64 12.84
C VAL A 102 -1.31 17.68 12.12
N VAL A 103 -0.23 17.49 12.86
CA VAL A 103 1.12 17.33 12.30
C VAL A 103 1.52 15.86 12.35
N GLU A 104 1.82 15.29 11.20
CA GLU A 104 2.41 13.97 11.09
C GLU A 104 3.92 14.05 11.30
N VAL A 105 4.43 13.16 12.15
CA VAL A 105 5.85 13.06 12.51
C VAL A 105 6.31 11.65 12.17
N VAL A 106 7.08 11.52 11.10
CA VAL A 106 7.55 10.23 10.56
C VAL A 106 9.04 10.12 10.82
N CYS A 107 9.50 9.04 11.45
CA CYS A 107 10.93 8.87 11.76
C CYS A 107 11.43 7.45 11.48
N CYS A 108 12.75 7.30 11.32
CA CYS A 108 13.37 5.98 11.25
C CYS A 108 13.34 5.24 12.58
N GLY A 109 13.60 3.93 12.52
CA GLY A 109 13.76 3.07 13.69
C GLY A 109 15.16 3.08 14.29
N ARG A 110 16.08 3.88 13.74
CA ARG A 110 17.49 3.95 14.17
C ARG A 110 17.72 5.18 15.03
N PHE A 111 18.07 4.95 16.28
CA PHE A 111 18.30 5.98 17.28
C PHE A 111 19.79 6.10 17.58
N THR A 112 20.31 7.33 17.64
CA THR A 112 21.73 7.62 17.83
C THR A 112 21.94 8.77 18.83
N ASP A 113 23.07 8.73 19.54
CA ASP A 113 23.59 9.84 20.35
C ASP A 113 24.74 10.60 19.64
N ASP A 114 25.15 10.12 18.46
CA ASP A 114 26.16 10.73 17.59
C ASP A 114 25.53 11.74 16.63
N ASP A 115 25.69 13.03 16.96
CA ASP A 115 25.17 14.16 16.18
C ASP A 115 25.70 14.18 14.72
N SER A 116 26.84 13.54 14.43
CA SER A 116 27.40 13.49 13.06
C SER A 116 26.63 12.58 12.11
N ARG A 117 25.75 11.72 12.65
CA ARG A 117 24.88 10.83 11.88
C ARG A 117 23.51 11.39 11.59
N LEU A 118 23.15 12.51 12.21
CA LEU A 118 21.85 13.13 12.01
C LEU A 118 21.76 13.67 10.58
N TYR A 119 20.68 13.29 9.91
CA TYR A 119 20.32 13.81 8.60
C TYR A 119 19.88 15.28 8.73
N HIS A 120 19.76 15.95 7.59
CA HIS A 120 19.28 17.34 7.51
C HIS A 120 20.14 18.36 8.27
N SER A 121 21.42 18.03 8.54
CA SER A 121 22.36 18.94 9.18
C SER A 121 22.55 20.26 8.42
N GLN A 122 22.34 20.26 7.10
CA GLN A 122 22.39 21.44 6.24
C GLN A 122 21.13 22.32 6.32
N GLU A 123 20.03 21.81 6.86
CA GLU A 123 18.74 22.52 6.96
C GLU A 123 18.59 23.29 8.30
N GLY A 124 19.60 23.20 9.17
CA GLY A 124 19.71 24.00 10.39
C GLY A 124 19.01 23.43 11.63
N ALA A 125 18.17 22.40 11.48
CA ALA A 125 17.45 21.78 12.59
C ALA A 125 17.53 20.24 12.61
N PRO A 126 18.72 19.60 12.51
CA PRO A 126 18.81 18.14 12.54
C PRO A 126 18.24 17.55 13.84
N PRO A 127 17.52 16.41 13.78
CA PRO A 127 17.31 15.52 12.61
C PRO A 127 16.09 15.86 11.74
N PHE A 128 15.49 17.04 11.89
CA PHE A 128 14.19 17.35 11.29
C PHE A 128 14.27 17.83 9.84
N HIS A 129 13.32 17.36 9.03
CA HIS A 129 13.02 17.83 7.69
C HIS A 129 11.57 18.26 7.60
N VAL A 130 11.33 19.50 7.17
CA VAL A 130 9.98 20.04 7.02
C VAL A 130 9.47 19.73 5.62
N LEU A 131 8.42 18.92 5.54
CA LEU A 131 7.73 18.57 4.31
C LEU A 131 6.44 19.38 4.14
N GLY A 132 6.06 19.62 2.89
CA GLY A 132 4.74 20.15 2.57
C GLY A 132 3.64 19.09 2.78
N PRO A 133 2.37 19.51 2.82
CA PRO A 133 1.23 18.60 2.83
C PRO A 133 1.20 17.73 1.57
N ALA A 134 0.55 16.56 1.66
CA ALA A 134 0.40 15.66 0.53
C ALA A 134 -0.39 16.34 -0.60
N LEU A 135 0.25 16.50 -1.77
CA LEU A 135 -0.37 17.17 -2.91
C LEU A 135 -1.45 16.28 -3.54
N PRO A 136 -2.59 16.86 -3.99
CA PRO A 136 -3.56 16.13 -4.79
C PRO A 136 -2.92 15.68 -6.11
N PRO A 137 -3.42 14.59 -6.72
CA PRO A 137 -3.01 14.23 -8.07
C PRO A 137 -3.28 15.38 -9.04
N ARG A 138 -2.30 15.65 -9.92
CA ARG A 138 -2.38 16.72 -10.93
C ARG A 138 -2.57 18.11 -10.33
N HIS A 139 -1.99 18.37 -9.16
CA HIS A 139 -1.93 19.70 -8.57
C HIS A 139 -1.36 20.71 -9.56
N ASP A 140 -2.05 21.84 -9.73
CA ASP A 140 -1.76 22.88 -10.71
C ASP A 140 -1.14 24.14 -10.09
N GLY A 141 -0.76 24.07 -8.81
CA GLY A 141 -0.23 25.20 -8.04
C GLY A 141 -1.30 25.99 -7.28
N THR A 142 -2.60 25.73 -7.49
CA THR A 142 -3.66 26.41 -6.73
C THR A 142 -3.81 25.83 -5.32
N PRO A 143 -4.29 26.62 -4.33
CA PRO A 143 -4.54 26.08 -3.00
C PRO A 143 -5.52 24.90 -3.03
N PHE A 144 -5.23 23.86 -2.27
CA PHE A 144 -6.04 22.63 -2.23
C PHE A 144 -6.52 22.28 -0.82
N SER A 145 -7.44 21.34 -0.69
CA SER A 145 -7.93 20.95 0.63
C SER A 145 -6.91 20.11 1.40
N ILE A 146 -6.60 20.44 2.65
CA ILE A 146 -5.80 19.56 3.52
C ILE A 146 -6.43 18.18 3.69
N HIS A 147 -7.76 18.08 3.53
CA HIS A 147 -8.55 16.85 3.63
C HIS A 147 -8.63 16.05 2.33
N THR A 148 -7.87 16.42 1.30
CA THR A 148 -7.78 15.66 0.04
C THR A 148 -7.46 14.18 0.30
N HIS A 149 -6.58 13.94 1.26
CA HIS A 149 -6.33 12.63 1.83
C HIS A 149 -6.81 12.60 3.27
N ALA A 150 -7.61 11.60 3.63
CA ALA A 150 -8.10 11.42 4.99
C ALA A 150 -7.71 10.04 5.52
N GLU A 151 -7.35 9.99 6.81
CA GLU A 151 -7.12 8.74 7.52
C GLU A 151 -8.02 8.64 8.74
N CYS A 152 -8.64 7.48 8.93
CA CYS A 152 -9.48 7.17 10.09
C CYS A 152 -8.86 6.03 10.90
N TRP A 153 -8.59 6.30 12.18
CA TRP A 153 -8.00 5.38 13.15
C TRP A 153 -9.00 4.97 14.24
N GLY A 154 -10.11 5.68 14.37
CA GLY A 154 -11.20 5.34 15.27
C GLY A 154 -12.50 6.06 14.92
N ARG A 155 -13.56 5.76 15.66
CA ARG A 155 -14.89 6.34 15.41
C ARG A 155 -14.94 7.86 15.48
N SER A 156 -14.12 8.48 16.34
CA SER A 156 -14.05 9.94 16.47
C SER A 156 -13.60 10.60 15.17
N ASP A 157 -12.71 9.98 14.40
CA ASP A 157 -12.22 10.54 13.14
C ASP A 157 -13.32 10.56 12.05
N LEU A 158 -14.41 9.79 12.21
CA LEU A 158 -15.52 9.80 11.27
C LEU A 158 -16.35 11.08 11.36
N GLU A 159 -16.39 11.73 12.53
CA GLU A 159 -17.07 13.01 12.70
C GLU A 159 -16.33 14.10 11.94
N ASP A 160 -15.00 14.15 12.09
CA ASP A 160 -14.11 15.04 11.33
C ASP A 160 -14.23 14.77 9.81
N LEU A 161 -14.23 13.49 9.42
CA LEU A 161 -14.40 13.08 8.03
C LEU A 161 -15.73 13.55 7.43
N ALA A 162 -16.81 13.53 8.21
CA ALA A 162 -18.12 13.97 7.75
C ALA A 162 -18.14 15.47 7.42
N ALA A 163 -17.43 16.29 8.20
CA ALA A 163 -17.31 17.72 7.95
C ALA A 163 -16.54 18.05 6.66
N ALA A 164 -15.61 17.17 6.25
CA ALA A 164 -14.76 17.34 5.07
C ALA A 164 -15.16 16.47 3.86
N SER A 165 -16.29 15.76 3.94
CA SER A 165 -16.62 14.64 3.05
C SER A 165 -16.58 14.95 1.54
N GLY A 166 -16.99 16.16 1.15
CA GLY A 166 -16.97 16.63 -0.24
C GLY A 166 -15.57 16.93 -0.81
N ARG A 167 -14.54 16.92 0.03
CA ARG A 167 -13.14 17.25 -0.32
C ARG A 167 -12.23 16.02 -0.34
N VAL A 168 -12.68 14.91 0.24
CA VAL A 168 -11.92 13.67 0.36
C VAL A 168 -11.85 12.97 -1.00
N TRP A 169 -10.63 12.85 -1.51
CA TRP A 169 -10.33 12.16 -2.77
C TRP A 169 -9.75 10.76 -2.51
N SER A 170 -8.91 10.64 -1.48
CA SER A 170 -8.34 9.36 -1.02
C SER A 170 -8.63 9.17 0.46
N PHE A 171 -9.12 7.98 0.82
CA PHE A 171 -9.44 7.64 2.19
C PHE A 171 -8.76 6.34 2.59
N THR A 172 -8.04 6.37 3.70
CA THR A 172 -7.42 5.21 4.31
C THR A 172 -8.02 4.95 5.69
N LEU A 173 -8.33 3.70 5.93
CA LEU A 173 -8.88 3.24 7.18
C LEU A 173 -7.90 2.29 7.88
N MET A 174 -7.48 2.70 9.07
CA MET A 174 -6.39 2.10 9.83
C MET A 174 -6.87 1.24 11.01
N THR A 175 -8.14 1.36 11.40
CA THR A 175 -8.69 0.64 12.56
C THR A 175 -9.07 -0.80 12.27
N GLU A 176 -8.88 -1.66 13.26
CA GLU A 176 -9.34 -3.05 13.25
C GLU A 176 -10.82 -3.19 13.63
N GLU A 177 -11.42 -2.15 14.22
CA GLU A 177 -12.82 -2.14 14.67
C GLU A 177 -13.82 -1.97 13.52
N PHE A 178 -13.33 -1.98 12.28
CA PHE A 178 -14.16 -1.73 11.11
C PHE A 178 -14.81 -3.01 10.61
N ASP A 179 -16.04 -3.18 11.08
CA ASP A 179 -17.00 -4.16 10.63
C ASP A 179 -17.98 -3.55 9.60
N ASP A 180 -18.95 -4.36 9.16
CA ASP A 180 -20.00 -3.93 8.21
C ASP A 180 -20.83 -2.74 8.75
N ARG A 181 -20.92 -2.58 10.09
CA ARG A 181 -21.64 -1.47 10.72
C ARG A 181 -20.86 -0.17 10.57
N LEU A 182 -19.55 -0.18 10.82
CA LEU A 182 -18.71 1.01 10.68
C LEU A 182 -18.60 1.43 9.20
N LEU A 183 -18.54 0.46 8.28
CA LEU A 183 -18.59 0.72 6.84
C LEU A 183 -19.89 1.40 6.40
N SER A 184 -21.02 0.98 6.97
CA SER A 184 -22.32 1.63 6.75
C SER A 184 -22.40 3.02 7.38
N ALA A 185 -21.63 3.27 8.46
CA ALA A 185 -21.59 4.54 9.17
C ALA A 185 -20.65 5.59 8.54
N LEU A 186 -19.82 5.22 7.55
CA LEU A 186 -19.02 6.23 6.84
C LEU A 186 -19.95 7.31 6.26
N PRO A 187 -19.54 8.59 6.26
CA PRO A 187 -20.28 9.63 5.56
C PRO A 187 -20.26 9.38 4.05
N ASP A 188 -21.14 10.05 3.32
CA ASP A 188 -21.09 10.02 1.85
C ASP A 188 -19.85 10.79 1.37
N LEU A 189 -19.00 10.13 0.60
CA LEU A 189 -17.74 10.67 0.07
C LEU A 189 -17.84 10.81 -1.46
N PRO A 190 -18.53 11.85 -1.99
CA PRO A 190 -18.86 11.94 -3.41
C PRO A 190 -17.65 12.14 -4.34
N CYS A 191 -16.53 12.59 -3.77
CA CYS A 191 -15.28 12.85 -4.49
C CYS A 191 -14.24 11.73 -4.35
N MET A 192 -14.51 10.72 -3.52
CA MET A 192 -13.54 9.66 -3.22
C MET A 192 -13.31 8.76 -4.43
N GLU A 193 -12.06 8.65 -4.83
CA GLU A 193 -11.59 7.79 -5.91
C GLU A 193 -10.78 6.60 -5.40
N ILE A 194 -10.15 6.74 -4.23
CA ILE A 194 -9.31 5.70 -3.62
C ILE A 194 -9.82 5.38 -2.23
N PHE A 195 -10.11 4.10 -1.98
CA PHE A 195 -10.41 3.58 -0.66
C PHE A 195 -9.39 2.49 -0.30
N GLU A 196 -8.76 2.63 0.86
CA GLU A 196 -7.84 1.64 1.41
C GLU A 196 -8.23 1.24 2.82
N HIS A 197 -8.15 -0.05 3.13
CA HIS A 197 -8.37 -0.55 4.47
C HIS A 197 -7.28 -1.53 4.88
N GLN A 198 -6.52 -1.16 5.91
CA GLN A 198 -5.29 -1.85 6.33
C GLN A 198 -5.51 -3.01 7.32
N ALA A 199 -6.71 -3.20 7.84
CA ALA A 199 -7.01 -4.25 8.83
C ALA A 199 -8.47 -4.72 8.75
N CYS A 200 -8.83 -5.21 7.58
CA CYS A 200 -10.21 -5.39 7.18
C CYS A 200 -10.85 -6.65 7.79
N ALA A 201 -11.94 -6.46 8.53
CA ALA A 201 -12.75 -7.50 9.15
C ALA A 201 -14.18 -7.57 8.55
N ILE A 202 -14.35 -7.07 7.32
CA ILE A 202 -15.67 -7.04 6.65
C ILE A 202 -16.16 -8.45 6.31
N GLY A 203 -17.47 -8.65 6.49
CA GLY A 203 -18.13 -9.95 6.37
C GLY A 203 -18.65 -10.26 4.97
N ALA A 204 -19.74 -11.01 4.89
CA ALA A 204 -20.33 -11.44 3.61
C ALA A 204 -20.95 -10.29 2.78
N GLU A 205 -21.16 -9.14 3.40
CA GLU A 205 -21.73 -7.94 2.77
C GLU A 205 -20.66 -6.88 2.45
N ALA A 206 -19.39 -7.26 2.56
CA ALA A 206 -18.20 -6.45 2.29
C ALA A 206 -18.35 -5.43 1.16
N MET A 207 -18.79 -5.92 -0.02
CA MET A 207 -18.82 -5.10 -1.22
C MET A 207 -20.03 -4.18 -1.30
N SER A 208 -21.07 -4.44 -0.50
CA SER A 208 -22.40 -3.86 -0.69
C SER A 208 -22.50 -2.37 -0.34
N ALA A 209 -21.57 -1.87 0.48
CA ALA A 209 -21.55 -0.49 0.93
C ALA A 209 -20.81 0.45 -0.02
N PHE A 210 -19.97 -0.08 -0.91
CA PHE A 210 -19.16 0.74 -1.82
C PHE A 210 -19.90 1.41 -2.99
N PRO A 211 -21.06 0.94 -3.50
CA PRO A 211 -21.74 1.60 -4.63
C PRO A 211 -22.20 3.02 -4.37
N ARG A 212 -22.31 3.44 -3.10
CA ARG A 212 -22.65 4.82 -2.75
C ARG A 212 -21.53 5.82 -3.04
N PHE A 213 -20.33 5.33 -3.37
CA PHE A 213 -19.18 6.16 -3.73
C PHE A 213 -19.02 6.18 -5.26
N PRO A 214 -19.64 7.14 -5.96
CA PRO A 214 -19.80 7.08 -7.42
C PRO A 214 -18.49 7.19 -8.21
N LYS A 215 -17.43 7.71 -7.59
CA LYS A 215 -16.11 7.89 -8.21
C LYS A 215 -15.08 6.86 -7.78
N LEU A 216 -15.43 5.91 -6.91
CA LEU A 216 -14.49 4.92 -6.39
C LEU A 216 -13.92 4.06 -7.52
N ARG A 217 -12.64 4.28 -7.83
CA ARG A 217 -11.92 3.60 -8.91
C ARG A 217 -10.79 2.70 -8.44
N VAL A 218 -10.25 2.94 -7.25
CA VAL A 218 -9.23 2.10 -6.61
C VAL A 218 -9.75 1.60 -5.27
N LEU A 219 -9.78 0.29 -5.09
CA LEU A 219 -10.12 -0.36 -3.83
C LEU A 219 -8.98 -1.26 -3.36
N ARG A 220 -8.47 -1.03 -2.15
CA ARG A 220 -7.42 -1.86 -1.54
C ARG A 220 -7.86 -2.38 -0.18
N LEU A 221 -7.87 -3.70 -0.05
CA LEU A 221 -8.30 -4.39 1.16
C LEU A 221 -7.19 -5.30 1.66
N LEU A 222 -6.69 -5.06 2.86
CA LEU A 222 -5.83 -5.97 3.60
C LEU A 222 -6.68 -6.69 4.64
N LEU A 223 -7.02 -7.96 4.38
CA LEU A 223 -7.90 -8.72 5.23
C LEU A 223 -7.17 -9.17 6.49
N ARG A 224 -7.67 -8.79 7.67
CA ARG A 224 -7.16 -9.29 8.95
C ARG A 224 -7.75 -10.68 9.24
N GLU A 225 -9.05 -10.82 8.97
CA GLU A 225 -9.81 -12.05 9.19
C GLU A 225 -10.22 -12.68 7.85
N PRO A 226 -9.28 -13.31 7.11
CA PRO A 226 -9.54 -13.90 5.79
C PRO A 226 -10.80 -14.74 5.76
N ASN A 227 -11.00 -15.53 6.82
CA ASN A 227 -12.06 -16.52 6.88
C ASN A 227 -13.45 -15.92 7.04
N ALA A 228 -13.60 -14.65 7.42
CA ALA A 228 -14.89 -13.96 7.45
C ALA A 228 -15.27 -13.38 6.07
N PHE A 229 -14.27 -13.08 5.24
CA PHE A 229 -14.46 -12.39 3.97
C PHE A 229 -15.23 -13.25 2.96
N HIS A 230 -16.27 -12.66 2.38
CA HIS A 230 -17.00 -13.22 1.25
C HIS A 230 -17.67 -12.11 0.43
N VAL A 231 -17.59 -12.21 -0.89
CA VAL A 231 -18.32 -11.33 -1.80
C VAL A 231 -19.71 -11.90 -2.03
N GLY A 232 -20.69 -11.39 -1.29
CA GLY A 232 -22.09 -11.74 -1.45
C GLY A 232 -22.74 -11.17 -2.73
N ALA A 233 -23.96 -11.61 -3.02
CA ALA A 233 -24.75 -11.14 -4.16
C ALA A 233 -25.40 -9.75 -3.96
N GLY A 234 -25.16 -9.10 -2.82
CA GLY A 234 -25.80 -7.86 -2.42
C GLY A 234 -25.02 -6.60 -2.83
N GLY A 235 -25.75 -5.51 -3.04
CA GLY A 235 -25.21 -4.15 -3.07
C GLY A 235 -24.59 -3.69 -4.37
N GLY A 236 -25.39 -3.66 -5.44
CA GLY A 236 -25.15 -2.80 -6.61
C GLY A 236 -23.90 -3.11 -7.43
N ARG A 237 -23.65 -2.25 -8.43
CA ARG A 237 -22.47 -2.31 -9.29
C ARG A 237 -21.49 -1.21 -8.92
N LEU A 238 -20.21 -1.55 -8.85
CA LEU A 238 -19.08 -0.63 -8.71
C LEU A 238 -18.62 -0.20 -10.11
N GLY A 239 -19.44 0.62 -10.77
CA GLY A 239 -19.25 0.97 -12.18
C GLY A 239 -17.96 1.74 -12.48
N ALA A 240 -17.41 2.46 -11.50
CA ALA A 240 -16.15 3.19 -11.65
C ALA A 240 -14.91 2.37 -11.25
N LEU A 241 -15.09 1.20 -10.62
CA LEU A 241 -13.98 0.42 -10.06
C LEU A 241 -13.14 -0.20 -11.18
N SER A 242 -11.90 0.28 -11.31
CA SER A 242 -10.92 -0.18 -12.31
C SER A 242 -9.77 -0.97 -11.68
N ASP A 243 -9.39 -0.61 -10.46
CA ASP A 243 -8.22 -1.16 -9.77
C ASP A 243 -8.62 -1.79 -8.44
N LEU A 244 -8.31 -3.07 -8.28
CA LEU A 244 -8.62 -3.81 -7.07
C LEU A 244 -7.38 -4.51 -6.52
N THR A 245 -7.15 -4.35 -5.22
CA THR A 245 -6.16 -5.13 -4.48
C THR A 245 -6.85 -5.77 -3.29
N ILE A 246 -6.73 -7.10 -3.17
CA ILE A 246 -7.15 -7.82 -1.96
C ILE A 246 -5.99 -8.70 -1.51
N THR A 247 -5.50 -8.46 -0.30
CA THR A 247 -4.41 -9.24 0.30
C THR A 247 -4.92 -10.04 1.49
N ASN A 248 -4.26 -11.18 1.71
CA ASN A 248 -4.65 -12.17 2.71
C ASN A 248 -6.06 -12.76 2.46
N LEU A 249 -6.36 -13.17 1.24
CA LEU A 249 -7.58 -13.91 0.88
C LEU A 249 -7.63 -15.29 1.58
N PRO A 250 -8.83 -15.80 1.91
CA PRO A 250 -8.96 -17.11 2.53
C PRO A 250 -8.70 -18.25 1.53
N PRO A 251 -8.27 -19.43 2.03
CA PRO A 251 -8.02 -20.61 1.21
C PRO A 251 -9.31 -21.37 0.82
N ARG A 252 -10.41 -20.65 0.60
CA ARG A 252 -11.74 -21.19 0.24
C ARG A 252 -12.42 -20.27 -0.76
N ARG A 253 -13.55 -20.70 -1.32
CA ARG A 253 -14.43 -19.85 -2.12
C ARG A 253 -14.78 -18.57 -1.37
N TRP A 254 -14.36 -17.45 -1.92
CA TRP A 254 -14.61 -16.11 -1.38
C TRP A 254 -15.54 -15.28 -2.27
N GLY A 255 -15.99 -15.83 -3.41
CA GLY A 255 -16.96 -15.17 -4.29
C GLY A 255 -16.33 -14.39 -5.45
N GLN A 256 -15.28 -14.90 -6.08
CA GLN A 256 -14.65 -14.23 -7.23
C GLN A 256 -15.66 -13.99 -8.36
N GLU A 257 -16.55 -14.96 -8.63
CA GLU A 257 -17.62 -14.82 -9.63
C GLU A 257 -18.49 -13.57 -9.36
N LYS A 258 -18.91 -13.39 -8.10
CA LYS A 258 -19.72 -12.25 -7.69
C LYS A 258 -18.97 -10.94 -7.71
N LEU A 259 -17.67 -10.95 -7.39
CA LEU A 259 -16.84 -9.76 -7.54
C LEU A 259 -16.85 -9.25 -8.98
N ILE A 260 -16.81 -10.14 -9.97
CA ILE A 260 -16.80 -9.77 -11.39
C ILE A 260 -18.16 -9.22 -11.84
N GLU A 261 -19.26 -9.76 -11.30
CA GLU A 261 -20.61 -9.20 -11.51
C GLU A 261 -20.73 -7.78 -10.93
N VAL A 262 -20.15 -7.55 -9.75
CA VAL A 262 -20.18 -6.26 -9.03
C VAL A 262 -19.26 -5.24 -9.70
N ALA A 263 -18.08 -5.66 -10.17
CA ALA A 263 -17.06 -4.79 -10.75
C ALA A 263 -16.69 -5.23 -12.19
N PRO A 264 -17.60 -5.05 -13.17
CA PRO A 264 -17.39 -5.56 -14.53
C PRO A 264 -16.33 -4.78 -15.33
N HIS A 265 -15.87 -3.63 -14.83
CA HIS A 265 -14.91 -2.74 -15.50
C HIS A 265 -13.49 -2.84 -14.96
N LEU A 266 -13.18 -3.86 -14.16
CA LEU A 266 -11.84 -4.08 -13.64
C LEU A 266 -10.82 -4.18 -14.79
N THR A 267 -9.77 -3.40 -14.66
CA THR A 267 -8.64 -3.33 -15.60
C THR A 267 -7.34 -3.80 -14.96
N SER A 268 -7.24 -3.70 -13.63
CA SER A 268 -6.08 -4.05 -12.82
C SER A 268 -6.52 -4.78 -11.56
N VAL A 269 -6.00 -6.00 -11.35
CA VAL A 269 -6.33 -6.83 -10.18
C VAL A 269 -5.06 -7.38 -9.54
N GLN A 270 -4.97 -7.24 -8.22
CA GLN A 270 -3.94 -7.88 -7.40
C GLN A 270 -4.58 -8.70 -6.29
N LEU A 271 -4.30 -10.00 -6.28
CA LEU A 271 -4.83 -10.95 -5.30
C LEU A 271 -3.68 -11.62 -4.56
N GLY A 272 -3.74 -11.56 -3.23
CA GLY A 272 -2.75 -12.16 -2.35
C GLY A 272 -3.39 -13.10 -1.34
N ALA A 273 -2.85 -14.30 -1.16
CA ALA A 273 -3.20 -15.23 -0.09
C ALA A 273 -1.93 -15.72 0.63
N LYS A 274 -2.03 -16.10 1.90
CA LYS A 274 -0.87 -16.66 2.63
C LYS A 274 -0.51 -18.07 2.15
N GLU A 275 -1.51 -18.88 1.90
CA GLU A 275 -1.37 -20.29 1.53
C GLU A 275 -1.93 -20.52 0.12
N THR A 276 -3.17 -20.98 0.01
CA THR A 276 -3.82 -21.28 -1.27
C THR A 276 -4.71 -20.13 -1.69
N LEU A 277 -4.53 -19.64 -2.91
CA LEU A 277 -5.43 -18.69 -3.55
C LEU A 277 -6.55 -19.45 -4.28
N TRP A 278 -7.79 -19.29 -3.85
CA TRP A 278 -8.93 -19.89 -4.52
C TRP A 278 -9.42 -19.01 -5.68
N LEU A 279 -9.43 -19.53 -6.91
CA LEU A 279 -9.88 -18.86 -8.12
C LEU A 279 -11.00 -19.69 -8.78
N ASP A 280 -12.25 -19.25 -8.66
CA ASP A 280 -13.45 -19.98 -9.13
C ASP A 280 -14.22 -19.30 -10.26
N ALA A 281 -13.68 -18.22 -10.82
CA ALA A 281 -14.28 -17.55 -11.97
C ALA A 281 -13.23 -17.18 -13.03
N ALA A 282 -13.72 -17.00 -14.25
CA ALA A 282 -12.95 -16.38 -15.34
C ALA A 282 -12.85 -14.87 -15.09
N PHE A 283 -11.66 -14.30 -15.20
CA PHE A 283 -11.47 -12.85 -15.08
C PHE A 283 -12.16 -12.08 -16.22
N PRO A 284 -12.58 -10.81 -16.01
CA PRO A 284 -13.22 -10.03 -17.05
C PRO A 284 -12.26 -9.76 -18.21
N SER A 285 -12.78 -9.70 -19.43
CA SER A 285 -11.97 -9.47 -20.64
C SER A 285 -11.36 -8.06 -20.72
N SER A 286 -11.82 -7.12 -19.88
CA SER A 286 -11.25 -5.78 -19.72
C SER A 286 -9.94 -5.77 -18.92
N LEU A 287 -9.65 -6.85 -18.20
CA LEU A 287 -8.48 -6.96 -17.36
C LEU A 287 -7.22 -7.06 -18.22
N HIS A 288 -6.28 -6.14 -18.04
CA HIS A 288 -4.99 -6.13 -18.73
C HIS A 288 -3.81 -6.22 -17.78
N ARG A 289 -4.01 -5.99 -16.47
CA ARG A 289 -3.00 -6.19 -15.43
C ARG A 289 -3.49 -7.16 -14.37
N LEU A 290 -2.73 -8.22 -14.12
CA LEU A 290 -3.02 -9.20 -13.09
C LEU A 290 -1.77 -9.51 -12.26
N SER A 291 -1.93 -9.52 -10.94
CA SER A 291 -0.90 -9.97 -9.99
C SER A 291 -1.48 -11.00 -9.03
N LEU A 292 -0.83 -12.16 -8.95
CA LEU A 292 -1.22 -13.28 -8.09
C LEU A 292 -0.06 -13.61 -7.14
N THR A 293 -0.29 -13.58 -5.83
CA THR A 293 0.71 -13.95 -4.82
C THR A 293 0.13 -14.96 -3.84
N ALA A 294 0.73 -16.15 -3.74
CA ALA A 294 0.31 -17.19 -2.80
C ALA A 294 1.41 -18.26 -2.63
N ALA A 295 1.17 -19.29 -1.82
CA ALA A 295 1.95 -20.52 -1.91
C ALA A 295 1.48 -21.35 -3.11
N ASN A 296 0.17 -21.53 -3.27
CA ASN A 296 -0.43 -22.25 -4.40
C ASN A 296 -1.77 -21.61 -4.80
N PHE A 297 -2.41 -22.11 -5.84
CA PHE A 297 -3.77 -21.73 -6.23
C PHE A 297 -4.63 -22.96 -6.53
N THR A 298 -5.95 -22.79 -6.54
CA THR A 298 -6.89 -23.86 -6.89
C THR A 298 -8.17 -23.29 -7.50
N GLY A 299 -9.00 -24.15 -8.07
CA GLY A 299 -10.31 -23.81 -8.64
C GLY A 299 -10.33 -23.67 -10.17
N PRO A 300 -11.54 -23.67 -10.77
CA PRO A 300 -11.73 -23.59 -12.21
C PRO A 300 -11.66 -22.13 -12.68
N THR A 301 -10.44 -21.58 -12.80
CA THR A 301 -10.25 -20.24 -13.35
C THR A 301 -9.68 -20.28 -14.77
N SER A 302 -9.96 -19.23 -15.53
CA SER A 302 -9.28 -18.93 -16.79
C SER A 302 -8.83 -17.47 -16.79
N LEU A 303 -7.62 -17.24 -17.28
CA LEU A 303 -7.09 -15.90 -17.48
C LEU A 303 -7.67 -15.28 -18.76
N PRO A 304 -7.76 -13.95 -18.86
CA PRO A 304 -8.17 -13.27 -20.09
C PRO A 304 -7.20 -13.61 -21.22
N ALA A 305 -7.72 -13.69 -22.46
CA ALA A 305 -6.90 -14.02 -23.62
C ALA A 305 -5.77 -13.02 -23.86
N LYS A 306 -5.96 -11.75 -23.47
CA LYS A 306 -4.99 -10.68 -23.63
C LYS A 306 -4.68 -10.05 -22.27
N LEU A 307 -3.41 -10.05 -21.89
CA LEU A 307 -2.89 -9.35 -20.73
C LEU A 307 -1.69 -8.50 -21.17
N ASP A 308 -1.61 -7.27 -20.69
CA ASP A 308 -0.40 -6.46 -20.87
C ASP A 308 0.64 -6.86 -19.81
N HIS A 309 0.20 -7.04 -18.57
CA HIS A 309 1.07 -7.34 -17.44
C HIS A 309 0.53 -8.51 -16.61
N LEU A 310 1.35 -9.55 -16.45
CA LEU A 310 1.07 -10.68 -15.59
C LEU A 310 2.22 -10.89 -14.60
N THR A 311 1.93 -10.80 -13.31
CA THR A 311 2.87 -11.14 -12.23
C THR A 311 2.34 -12.33 -11.46
N ILE A 312 3.12 -13.38 -11.35
CA ILE A 312 2.78 -14.59 -10.61
C ILE A 312 3.93 -14.90 -9.66
N ARG A 313 3.61 -14.94 -8.36
CA ARG A 313 4.52 -15.38 -7.31
C ARG A 313 3.86 -16.47 -6.51
N LEU A 314 4.11 -17.72 -6.89
CA LEU A 314 3.54 -18.91 -6.25
C LEU A 314 4.66 -19.76 -5.67
N THR A 315 4.88 -19.74 -4.37
CA THR A 315 6.09 -20.34 -3.76
C THR A 315 6.09 -21.87 -3.73
N ALA A 316 4.98 -22.53 -4.09
CA ALA A 316 4.82 -23.98 -4.13
C ALA A 316 4.07 -24.49 -5.37
N ALA A 317 3.99 -23.70 -6.44
CA ALA A 317 3.36 -24.14 -7.71
C ALA A 317 4.28 -25.05 -8.53
N THR A 318 3.68 -25.93 -9.33
CA THR A 318 4.38 -26.76 -10.32
C THR A 318 4.29 -26.16 -11.72
N ASP A 319 5.20 -26.57 -12.62
CA ASP A 319 5.11 -26.22 -14.04
C ASP A 319 3.75 -26.58 -14.65
N GLU A 320 3.23 -27.79 -14.36
CA GLU A 320 1.92 -28.24 -14.86
C GLU A 320 0.78 -27.31 -14.45
N ASN A 321 0.75 -26.89 -13.19
CA ASN A 321 -0.28 -25.98 -12.70
C ASN A 321 -0.20 -24.63 -13.40
N LEU A 322 1.02 -24.09 -13.57
CA LEU A 322 1.21 -22.80 -14.23
C LEU A 322 0.88 -22.87 -15.72
N ILE A 323 1.29 -23.93 -16.43
CA ILE A 323 0.96 -24.16 -17.84
C ILE A 323 -0.56 -24.20 -18.03
N LYS A 324 -1.27 -24.92 -17.15
CA LYS A 324 -2.73 -24.96 -17.17
C LYS A 324 -3.37 -23.58 -16.92
N LEU A 325 -2.81 -22.77 -16.02
CA LEU A 325 -3.29 -21.42 -15.78
C LEU A 325 -3.09 -20.50 -17.00
N LEU A 326 -1.96 -20.67 -17.70
CA LEU A 326 -1.59 -19.86 -18.86
C LEU A 326 -2.25 -20.32 -20.17
N SER A 327 -2.90 -21.49 -20.21
CA SER A 327 -3.37 -22.11 -21.45
C SER A 327 -4.44 -21.31 -22.21
N SER A 328 -5.17 -20.42 -21.53
CA SER A 328 -6.18 -19.55 -22.16
C SER A 328 -5.61 -18.21 -22.65
N VAL A 329 -4.39 -17.85 -22.26
CA VAL A 329 -3.78 -16.58 -22.61
C VAL A 329 -3.09 -16.72 -23.97
N THR A 330 -3.40 -15.81 -24.89
CA THR A 330 -2.80 -15.76 -26.24
C THR A 330 -1.86 -14.57 -26.43
N HIS A 331 -1.93 -13.57 -25.54
CA HIS A 331 -1.06 -12.40 -25.58
C HIS A 331 -0.64 -11.96 -24.19
N ILE A 332 0.67 -11.83 -23.99
CA ILE A 332 1.30 -11.25 -22.80
C ILE A 332 2.42 -10.33 -23.30
N ARG A 333 2.51 -9.09 -22.79
CA ARG A 333 3.65 -8.19 -23.07
C ARG A 333 4.72 -8.27 -21.99
N SER A 334 4.31 -8.32 -20.72
CA SER A 334 5.20 -8.36 -19.58
C SER A 334 4.80 -9.49 -18.64
N LEU A 335 5.73 -10.42 -18.41
CA LEU A 335 5.54 -11.56 -17.52
C LEU A 335 6.62 -11.59 -16.43
N SER A 336 6.22 -11.69 -15.18
CA SER A 336 7.11 -11.99 -14.06
C SER A 336 6.65 -13.26 -13.35
N LEU A 337 7.55 -14.23 -13.24
CA LEU A 337 7.40 -15.46 -12.44
C LEU A 337 8.36 -15.45 -11.25
N ARG A 338 8.85 -14.27 -10.85
CA ARG A 338 9.91 -14.14 -9.85
C ARG A 338 9.60 -14.90 -8.55
N GLY A 339 10.55 -15.72 -8.11
CA GLY A 339 10.41 -16.52 -6.88
C GLY A 339 9.37 -17.64 -6.98
N THR A 340 8.90 -17.98 -8.18
CA THR A 340 8.04 -19.16 -8.43
C THR A 340 8.94 -20.34 -8.81
N PRO A 341 8.81 -21.53 -8.20
CA PRO A 341 9.72 -22.65 -8.39
C PRO A 341 9.43 -23.44 -9.69
N VAL A 342 9.37 -22.74 -10.81
CA VAL A 342 9.25 -23.32 -12.16
C VAL A 342 10.60 -23.80 -12.69
N SER A 343 10.59 -24.82 -13.55
CA SER A 343 11.78 -25.38 -14.18
C SER A 343 11.86 -25.01 -15.66
N ASP A 344 12.87 -25.52 -16.37
CA ASP A 344 13.01 -25.35 -17.82
C ASP A 344 11.77 -25.81 -18.61
N ALA A 345 10.92 -26.65 -18.02
CA ALA A 345 9.68 -27.12 -18.63
C ALA A 345 8.67 -25.99 -18.94
N ILE A 346 8.73 -24.85 -18.25
CA ILE A 346 7.83 -23.72 -18.52
C ILE A 346 8.21 -22.96 -19.80
N VAL A 347 9.50 -22.97 -20.16
CA VAL A 347 10.05 -22.06 -21.18
C VAL A 347 9.47 -22.25 -22.58
N PRO A 348 9.19 -23.48 -23.07
CA PRO A 348 8.50 -23.65 -24.34
C PRO A 348 7.13 -22.97 -24.40
N VAL A 349 6.39 -22.94 -23.28
CA VAL A 349 5.10 -22.25 -23.18
C VAL A 349 5.32 -20.74 -23.17
N LEU A 350 6.38 -20.25 -22.53
CA LEU A 350 6.70 -18.81 -22.54
C LEU A 350 7.09 -18.31 -23.94
N GLY A 351 7.77 -19.14 -24.73
CA GLY A 351 8.19 -18.83 -26.10
C GLY A 351 7.04 -18.61 -27.10
N GLN A 352 5.80 -18.99 -26.74
CA GLN A 352 4.62 -18.71 -27.56
C GLN A 352 4.16 -17.24 -27.50
N TYR A 353 4.68 -16.46 -26.54
CA TYR A 353 4.31 -15.07 -26.33
C TYR A 353 5.34 -14.12 -26.95
N ASN A 354 4.87 -13.02 -27.53
CA ASN A 354 5.74 -11.93 -27.96
C ASN A 354 6.01 -10.96 -26.79
N LEU A 355 6.90 -11.38 -25.87
CA LEU A 355 7.19 -10.66 -24.63
C LEU A 355 8.14 -9.47 -24.86
N ASP A 356 7.76 -8.30 -24.35
CA ASP A 356 8.64 -7.15 -24.18
C ASP A 356 9.55 -7.35 -22.95
N HIS A 357 8.99 -7.95 -21.88
CA HIS A 357 9.68 -8.17 -20.61
C HIS A 357 9.38 -9.55 -20.01
N LEU A 358 10.44 -10.24 -19.56
CA LEU A 358 10.37 -11.53 -18.86
C LEU A 358 11.25 -11.52 -17.60
N ASP A 359 10.66 -11.80 -16.44
CA ASP A 359 11.40 -11.93 -15.18
C ASP A 359 11.25 -13.34 -14.59
N LEU A 360 12.38 -14.05 -14.53
CA LEU A 360 12.56 -15.41 -14.02
C LEU A 360 13.59 -15.44 -12.87
N VAL A 361 13.82 -14.32 -12.18
CA VAL A 361 14.71 -14.27 -11.02
C VAL A 361 14.19 -15.19 -9.90
N ASP A 362 15.09 -15.89 -9.23
CA ASP A 362 14.78 -16.84 -8.15
C ASP A 362 13.82 -17.97 -8.57
N THR A 363 13.90 -18.41 -9.85
CA THR A 363 13.21 -19.61 -10.37
C THR A 363 14.19 -20.79 -10.48
N GLY A 364 13.68 -21.97 -10.86
CA GLY A 364 14.49 -23.16 -11.18
C GLY A 364 14.93 -23.24 -12.64
N VAL A 365 14.75 -22.18 -13.44
CA VAL A 365 15.16 -22.15 -14.86
C VAL A 365 16.68 -22.01 -14.95
N THR A 366 17.31 -22.86 -15.76
CA THR A 366 18.77 -22.92 -15.90
C THR A 366 19.31 -21.79 -16.76
N ALA A 367 20.56 -21.38 -16.52
CA ALA A 367 21.23 -20.35 -17.30
C ALA A 367 21.37 -20.73 -18.79
N GLU A 368 21.52 -22.02 -19.10
CA GLU A 368 21.57 -22.53 -20.46
C GLU A 368 20.25 -22.28 -21.20
N THR A 369 19.14 -22.66 -20.57
CA THR A 369 17.80 -22.45 -21.12
C THR A 369 17.48 -20.96 -21.29
N LEU A 370 17.85 -20.11 -20.34
CA LEU A 370 17.73 -18.65 -20.47
C LEU A 370 18.55 -18.12 -21.66
N SER A 371 19.78 -18.60 -21.83
CA SER A 371 20.65 -18.16 -22.93
C SER A 371 20.06 -18.51 -24.29
N ARG A 372 19.48 -19.72 -24.41
CA ARG A 372 18.78 -20.17 -25.63
C ARG A 372 17.54 -19.32 -25.91
N PHE A 373 16.71 -19.10 -24.90
CA PHE A 373 15.53 -18.24 -25.01
C PHE A 373 15.89 -16.82 -25.47
N GLN A 374 16.94 -16.21 -24.89
CA GLN A 374 17.40 -14.86 -25.28
C GLN A 374 17.88 -14.81 -26.75
N ALA A 375 18.53 -15.88 -27.23
CA ALA A 375 18.97 -15.98 -28.62
C ALA A 375 17.80 -16.09 -29.60
N ASP A 376 16.77 -16.86 -29.24
CA ASP A 376 15.55 -17.02 -30.03
C ASP A 376 14.63 -15.78 -29.96
N HIS A 377 14.71 -15.01 -28.87
CA HIS A 377 13.90 -13.82 -28.59
C HIS A 377 14.76 -12.58 -28.29
N PRO A 378 15.54 -12.06 -29.26
CA PRO A 378 16.50 -10.97 -29.01
C PRO A 378 15.85 -9.63 -28.63
N GLY A 379 14.55 -9.46 -28.89
CA GLY A 379 13.77 -8.27 -28.52
C GLY A 379 13.26 -8.26 -27.07
N THR A 380 13.31 -9.40 -26.36
CA THR A 380 12.76 -9.52 -25.00
C THR A 380 13.78 -9.08 -23.96
N SER A 381 13.39 -8.11 -23.12
CA SER A 381 14.17 -7.70 -21.95
C SER A 381 14.00 -8.71 -20.82
N MET A 382 15.06 -9.48 -20.51
CA MET A 382 14.98 -10.60 -19.57
C MET A 382 15.78 -10.39 -18.27
N LEU A 383 15.22 -10.90 -17.16
CA LEU A 383 15.89 -11.04 -15.87
C LEU A 383 15.83 -12.51 -15.39
N PRO A 384 16.91 -13.07 -14.80
CA PRO A 384 18.25 -12.49 -14.77
C PRO A 384 18.85 -12.43 -16.18
N ARG A 385 19.74 -11.46 -16.43
CA ARG A 385 20.44 -11.37 -17.72
C ARG A 385 21.39 -12.57 -17.86
N PRO A 386 21.29 -13.38 -18.93
CA PRO A 386 22.25 -14.44 -19.18
C PRO A 386 23.66 -13.85 -19.29
N ARG A 387 24.64 -14.53 -18.70
CA ARG A 387 26.04 -14.14 -18.92
C ARG A 387 26.44 -14.58 -20.34
N PRO A 388 27.18 -13.77 -21.09
CA PRO A 388 27.75 -14.22 -22.35
C PRO A 388 28.67 -15.44 -22.09
N PRO A 389 28.73 -16.41 -23.02
CA PRO A 389 29.66 -17.53 -22.90
C PRO A 389 31.09 -16.99 -22.80
N THR A 390 31.82 -17.42 -21.76
CA THR A 390 33.24 -17.08 -21.52
C THR A 390 34.16 -17.84 -22.44
#